data_AF-A0A3M1MBW6-F1
#
_entry.id   AF-A0A3M1MBW6-F1
#
_cell.length_a   1.000
_cell.length_b   1.000
_cell.length_c   1.000
_cell.angle_alpha   90.00
_cell.angle_beta   90.00
_cell.angle_gamma   90.00
#
_symmetry.space_group_name_H-M   'P 1'
#
loop_
_entity.id
_entity.type
_entity.pdbx_description
1 polymer ?
#
loop_
_entity_poly.entity_id
_entity_poly.type
_entity_poly.pdbx_seq_one_letter_code
_entity_poly.pdbx_strand_id
1 'polypeptide(L)'
;MLCLDIAWLSGTAFLARDPSDPAPDWPPQPDRIFSALVASWGLGGEDPAERAALEWLEAQEPPRLHLPESANERQIAKVYVPPNDAKGLTVLPHLRRRQERTFPAVALDAGARVHLTVIWEADPPEAHRVALDSLARRTSHIGHSA
;
A
#
# COMPACT_ATOMS: atom_id res chain seq x y z
N MET A 1 12.59 16.35 -11.68
CA MET A 1 11.76 15.80 -10.60
C MET A 1 11.01 14.55 -11.09
N LEU A 2 10.95 13.52 -10.24
CA LEU A 2 10.15 12.32 -10.43
C LEU A 2 8.95 12.36 -9.49
N CYS A 3 7.77 12.02 -10.03
CA CYS A 3 6.55 11.91 -9.24
C CYS A 3 5.86 10.58 -9.53
N LEU A 4 5.30 9.98 -8.48
CA LEU A 4 4.36 8.86 -8.58
C LEU A 4 3.01 9.30 -8.03
N ASP A 5 2.01 9.33 -8.90
CA ASP A 5 0.62 9.58 -8.53
C ASP A 5 -0.08 8.25 -8.25
N ILE A 6 -0.77 8.19 -7.12
CA ILE A 6 -1.39 6.98 -6.61
C ILE A 6 -2.88 7.21 -6.40
N ALA A 7 -3.68 6.30 -6.96
CA ALA A 7 -5.13 6.30 -6.86
C ALA A 7 -5.64 5.03 -6.16
N TRP A 8 -6.44 5.20 -5.11
CA TRP A 8 -7.21 4.14 -4.48
C TRP A 8 -8.59 4.06 -5.14
N LEU A 9 -8.73 3.11 -6.06
CA LEU A 9 -9.95 2.93 -6.87
C LEU A 9 -11.20 2.59 -6.04
N SER A 10 -11.02 2.05 -4.83
CA SER A 10 -12.11 1.74 -3.89
C SER A 10 -12.60 2.96 -3.09
N GLY A 11 -11.91 4.11 -3.16
CA GLY A 11 -12.14 5.24 -2.25
C GLY A 11 -11.83 4.90 -0.79
N THR A 12 -11.08 3.83 -0.51
CA THR A 12 -10.72 3.41 0.85
C THR A 12 -9.31 2.85 0.89
N ALA A 13 -8.49 3.37 1.80
CA ALA A 13 -7.13 2.86 2.03
C ALA A 13 -7.06 2.04 3.32
N PHE A 14 -6.66 0.76 3.20
CA PHE A 14 -6.41 -0.16 4.31
C PHE A 14 -4.91 -0.31 4.52
N LEU A 15 -4.38 0.46 5.47
CA LEU A 15 -2.93 0.61 5.63
C LEU A 15 -2.51 0.47 7.10
N ALA A 16 -3.09 -0.41 7.91
CA ALA A 16 -2.51 -0.66 9.23
C ALA A 16 -1.10 -1.30 9.10
N ARG A 17 -0.18 -1.04 10.04
CA ARG A 17 1.14 -1.73 10.07
C ARG A 17 1.01 -3.05 10.80
N ASP A 18 0.20 -3.09 11.84
CA ASP A 18 -0.16 -4.28 12.61
C ASP A 18 -1.70 -4.46 12.69
N PRO A 19 -2.23 -5.69 12.70
CA PRO A 19 -3.65 -5.95 12.93
C PRO A 19 -4.23 -5.35 14.23
N SER A 20 -3.38 -5.06 15.21
CA SER A 20 -3.73 -4.47 16.50
C SER A 20 -3.58 -2.95 16.53
N ASP A 21 -3.04 -2.34 15.47
CA ASP A 21 -2.95 -0.89 15.39
C ASP A 21 -4.37 -0.29 15.43
N PRO A 22 -4.59 0.74 16.28
CA PRO A 22 -5.91 1.37 16.39
C PRO A 22 -6.17 2.37 15.27
N ALA A 23 -5.16 2.73 14.47
CA ALA A 23 -5.25 3.75 13.43
C ALA A 23 -4.56 3.27 12.14
N PRO A 24 -5.02 3.72 10.96
CA PRO A 24 -4.33 3.42 9.71
C PRO A 24 -3.01 4.19 9.60
N ASP A 25 -2.01 3.60 8.94
CA ASP A 25 -0.76 4.27 8.52
C ASP A 25 -1.08 5.19 7.32
N TRP A 26 -1.65 6.35 7.63
CA TRP A 26 -2.01 7.35 6.64
C TRP A 26 -1.39 8.72 6.96
N PRO A 27 -0.66 9.34 6.01
CA PRO A 27 -0.21 8.75 4.75
C PRO A 27 0.72 7.54 4.99
N PRO A 28 0.79 6.58 4.06
CA PRO A 28 1.67 5.43 4.22
C PRO A 28 3.13 5.86 4.25
N GLN A 29 3.96 5.10 4.97
CA GLN A 29 5.40 5.31 4.90
C GLN A 29 5.92 5.08 3.45
N PRO A 30 6.86 5.90 2.94
CA PRO A 30 7.32 5.80 1.54
C PRO A 30 7.98 4.46 1.16
N ASP A 31 8.61 3.79 2.12
CA ASP A 31 9.20 2.46 1.97
C ASP A 31 8.17 1.39 1.60
N ARG A 32 6.92 1.54 2.04
CA ARG A 32 5.80 0.68 1.65
C ARG A 32 5.53 0.78 0.14
N ILE A 33 5.65 1.98 -0.43
CA ILE A 33 5.46 2.24 -1.86
C ILE A 33 6.64 1.66 -2.65
N PHE A 34 7.87 1.85 -2.17
CA PHE A 34 9.05 1.22 -2.75
C PHE A 34 8.95 -0.31 -2.74
N SER A 35 8.56 -0.90 -1.61
CA SER A 35 8.36 -2.34 -1.46
C SER A 35 7.31 -2.89 -2.43
N ALA A 36 6.25 -2.13 -2.71
CA ALA A 36 5.25 -2.51 -3.70
C ALA A 36 5.78 -2.54 -5.14
N LEU A 37 6.65 -1.58 -5.50
CA LEU A 37 7.34 -1.59 -6.79
C LEU A 37 8.28 -2.80 -6.90
N VAL A 38 9.06 -3.09 -5.85
CA VAL A 38 9.95 -4.27 -5.79
C VAL A 38 9.16 -5.58 -5.89
N ALA A 39 8.04 -5.70 -5.19
CA ALA A 39 7.17 -6.88 -5.29
C ALA A 39 6.63 -7.07 -6.71
N SER A 40 6.23 -5.98 -7.37
CA SER A 40 5.74 -6.00 -8.75
C SER A 40 6.84 -6.36 -9.75
N TRP A 41 8.09 -5.97 -9.49
CA TRP A 41 9.26 -6.36 -10.28
C TRP A 41 9.54 -7.86 -10.16
N GLY A 42 9.54 -8.40 -8.94
CA GLY A 42 9.73 -9.84 -8.70
C GLY A 42 8.64 -10.69 -9.37
N LEU A 43 7.37 -10.27 -9.27
CA LEU A 43 6.26 -10.93 -9.95
C LEU A 43 6.31 -10.75 -11.49
N GLY A 44 6.92 -9.67 -11.96
CA GLY A 44 7.05 -9.31 -13.37
C GLY A 44 8.18 -10.01 -14.13
N GLY A 45 8.90 -10.93 -13.48
CA GLY A 45 9.99 -11.68 -14.12
C GLY A 45 11.38 -11.05 -13.97
N GLU A 46 11.53 -10.12 -13.01
CA GLU A 46 12.83 -9.58 -12.59
C GLU A 46 13.64 -8.88 -13.72
N ASP A 47 12.98 -8.04 -14.52
CA ASP A 47 13.65 -7.29 -15.62
C ASP A 47 14.87 -6.51 -15.09
N PRO A 48 16.08 -6.73 -15.65
CA PRO A 48 17.29 -6.00 -15.25
C PRO A 48 17.20 -4.48 -15.39
N ALA A 49 16.44 -3.96 -16.37
CA ALA A 49 16.28 -2.52 -16.55
C ALA A 49 15.45 -1.88 -15.44
N GLU A 50 14.39 -2.58 -14.99
CA GLU A 50 13.57 -2.18 -13.85
C GLU A 50 14.35 -2.30 -12.55
N ARG A 51 15.15 -3.36 -12.39
CA ARG A 51 16.06 -3.50 -11.25
C ARG A 51 17.02 -2.31 -11.13
N ALA A 52 17.70 -1.95 -12.23
CA ALA A 52 18.62 -0.82 -12.23
C ALA A 52 17.89 0.50 -11.89
N ALA A 53 16.64 0.66 -12.34
CA ALA A 53 15.84 1.83 -12.02
C ALA A 53 15.38 1.85 -10.55
N LEU A 54 15.08 0.70 -9.95
CA LEU A 54 14.78 0.56 -8.52
C LEU A 54 16.02 0.84 -7.64
N GLU A 55 17.19 0.31 -8.01
CA GLU A 55 18.46 0.58 -7.32
C GLU A 55 18.83 2.07 -7.42
N TRP A 56 18.57 2.71 -8.58
CA TRP A 56 18.70 4.17 -8.71
C TRP A 56 17.73 4.90 -7.78
N LEU A 57 16.46 4.49 -7.72
CA LEU A 57 15.44 5.14 -6.89
C LEU A 57 15.75 5.02 -5.39
N GLU A 58 16.25 3.87 -4.95
CA GLU A 58 16.68 3.60 -3.56
C GLU A 58 17.81 4.54 -3.11
N ALA A 59 18.69 4.94 -4.03
CA ALA A 59 19.81 5.83 -3.73
C ALA A 59 19.41 7.32 -3.61
N GLN A 60 18.15 7.67 -3.83
CA GLN A 60 17.68 9.06 -3.74
C GLN A 60 17.36 9.47 -2.30
N GLU A 61 17.37 10.77 -2.04
CA GLU A 61 16.88 11.32 -0.77
C GLU A 61 15.40 10.93 -0.52
N PRO A 62 14.98 10.83 0.76
CA PRO A 62 13.60 10.51 1.10
C PRO A 62 12.58 11.39 0.36
N PRO A 63 11.53 10.81 -0.24
CA PRO A 63 10.58 11.59 -1.01
C PRO A 63 9.68 12.43 -0.12
N ARG A 64 9.11 13.47 -0.70
CA ARG A 64 8.02 14.25 -0.11
C ARG A 64 6.69 13.63 -0.48
N LEU A 65 5.76 13.62 0.47
CA LEU A 65 4.39 13.18 0.25
C LEU A 65 3.48 14.41 0.13
N HIS A 66 2.71 14.45 -0.96
CA HIS A 66 1.69 15.47 -1.18
C HIS A 66 0.31 14.81 -1.23
N LEU A 67 -0.60 15.31 -0.39
CA LEU A 67 -1.97 14.84 -0.25
C LEU A 67 -2.88 15.92 -0.88
N PRO A 68 -3.40 15.70 -2.11
CA PRO A 68 -4.23 16.70 -2.79
C PRO A 68 -5.58 16.94 -2.10
N GLU A 69 -6.02 16.03 -1.24
CA GLU A 69 -7.30 16.10 -0.55
C GLU A 69 -7.21 15.71 0.93
N SER A 70 -8.20 16.18 1.69
CA SER A 70 -8.38 15.85 3.10
C SER A 70 -8.88 14.42 3.24
N ALA A 71 -8.03 13.52 3.72
CA ALA A 71 -8.44 12.21 4.18
C ALA A 71 -9.31 12.33 5.44
N ASN A 72 -10.44 11.63 5.47
CA ASN A 72 -11.29 11.56 6.66
C ASN A 72 -11.08 10.23 7.38
N GLU A 73 -10.91 10.30 8.69
CA GLU A 73 -10.88 9.10 9.54
C GLU A 73 -12.25 8.41 9.46
N ARG A 74 -12.23 7.12 9.12
CA ARG A 74 -13.44 6.31 9.11
C ARG A 74 -13.69 5.77 10.51
N GLN A 75 -14.95 5.71 10.93
CA GLN A 75 -15.33 5.02 12.16
C GLN A 75 -14.90 3.55 12.08
N ILE A 76 -14.04 3.12 13.01
CA ILE A 76 -13.52 1.76 13.06
C ILE A 76 -14.54 0.88 13.77
N ALA A 77 -15.19 -0.01 13.02
CA ALA A 77 -16.12 -0.98 13.58
C ALA A 77 -15.36 -2.16 14.19
N LYS A 78 -15.79 -2.59 15.38
CA LYS A 78 -15.36 -3.87 15.95
C LYS A 78 -16.02 -5.00 15.17
N VAL A 79 -15.21 -5.92 14.67
CA VAL A 79 -15.67 -7.13 13.99
C VAL A 79 -15.12 -8.37 14.67
N TYR A 80 -15.72 -9.52 14.35
CA TYR A 80 -15.41 -10.78 15.00
C TYR A 80 -15.05 -11.83 13.95
N VAL A 81 -13.79 -12.26 13.93
CA VAL A 81 -13.26 -13.22 12.94
C VAL A 81 -12.96 -14.58 13.59
N PRO A 82 -13.04 -15.68 12.84
CA PRO A 82 -12.43 -16.94 13.24
C PRO A 82 -10.92 -16.80 13.54
N PRO A 83 -10.40 -17.36 14.64
CA PRO A 83 -8.96 -17.51 14.79
C PRO A 83 -8.42 -18.53 13.78
N ASN A 84 -7.22 -18.28 13.26
CA ASN A 84 -6.45 -19.27 12.53
C ASN A 84 -6.15 -20.43 13.50
N ASP A 85 -6.30 -21.68 13.07
CA ASP A 85 -5.99 -22.91 13.83
C ASP A 85 -7.01 -23.37 14.89
N ALA A 86 -8.30 -23.33 14.57
CA ALA A 86 -9.30 -24.09 15.34
C ALA A 86 -9.01 -25.60 15.27
N LYS A 87 -9.06 -26.30 16.41
CA LYS A 87 -8.83 -27.76 16.52
C LYS A 87 -10.02 -28.46 17.16
N GLY A 88 -10.18 -29.75 16.87
CA GLY A 88 -11.28 -30.56 17.39
C GLY A 88 -12.64 -29.98 17.00
N LEU A 89 -13.64 -30.06 17.88
CA LEU A 89 -15.00 -29.60 17.60
C LEU A 89 -15.12 -28.10 17.30
N THR A 90 -14.14 -27.29 17.69
CA THR A 90 -14.16 -25.83 17.44
C THR A 90 -13.97 -25.45 15.97
N VAL A 91 -13.65 -26.41 15.09
CA VAL A 91 -13.69 -26.19 13.63
C VAL A 91 -15.12 -26.00 13.12
N LEU A 92 -16.10 -26.60 13.80
CA LEU A 92 -17.51 -26.55 13.43
C LEU A 92 -18.03 -25.11 13.58
N PRO A 93 -18.75 -24.55 12.58
CA PRO A 93 -19.15 -23.14 12.58
C PRO A 93 -19.89 -22.68 13.85
N HIS A 94 -20.70 -23.54 14.44
CA HIS A 94 -21.51 -23.25 15.63
C HIS A 94 -20.71 -23.34 16.95
N LEU A 95 -19.56 -24.01 16.97
CA LEU A 95 -18.67 -24.13 18.13
C LEU A 95 -17.39 -23.31 17.99
N ARG A 96 -17.26 -22.58 16.89
CA ARG A 96 -16.06 -21.81 16.56
C ARG A 96 -16.00 -20.55 17.42
N ARG A 97 -14.88 -20.37 18.11
CA ARG A 97 -14.58 -19.14 18.85
C ARG A 97 -14.51 -17.97 17.86
N ARG A 98 -14.96 -16.81 18.31
CA ARG A 98 -14.83 -15.54 17.60
C ARG A 98 -13.78 -14.67 18.29
N GLN A 99 -12.84 -14.14 17.53
CA GLN A 99 -11.81 -13.21 17.98
C GLN A 99 -12.18 -11.80 17.54
N GLU A 100 -12.17 -10.85 18.48
CA GLU A 100 -12.36 -9.43 18.16
C GLU A 100 -11.19 -8.91 17.30
N ARG A 101 -11.52 -8.15 16.26
CA ARG A 101 -10.58 -7.47 15.36
C ARG A 101 -11.11 -6.09 14.99
N THR A 102 -10.17 -5.22 14.62
CA THR A 102 -10.43 -3.92 14.01
C THR A 102 -9.64 -3.84 12.72
N PHE A 103 -10.20 -3.16 11.72
CA PHE A 103 -9.54 -2.92 10.44
C PHE A 103 -9.55 -1.40 10.19
N PRO A 104 -8.55 -0.66 10.72
CA PRO A 104 -8.44 0.77 10.51
C PRO A 104 -8.32 1.07 9.01
N ALA A 105 -9.05 2.09 8.57
CA ALA A 105 -9.04 2.51 7.17
C ALA A 105 -9.31 4.01 7.06
N VAL A 106 -8.81 4.59 5.97
CA VAL A 106 -9.06 5.99 5.61
C VAL A 106 -10.08 6.04 4.48
N ALA A 107 -11.09 6.91 4.63
CA ALA A 107 -12.02 7.23 3.56
C ALA A 107 -11.39 8.30 2.66
N LEU A 108 -11.38 8.02 1.35
CA LEU A 108 -10.83 8.88 0.31
C LEU A 108 -11.96 9.22 -0.69
N ASP A 109 -11.86 10.36 -1.38
CA ASP A 109 -12.85 10.68 -2.42
C ASP A 109 -12.75 9.66 -3.57
N ALA A 110 -13.80 8.87 -3.77
CA ALA A 110 -13.85 7.91 -4.87
C ALA A 110 -13.85 8.58 -6.26
N GLY A 111 -14.17 9.88 -6.35
CA GLY A 111 -14.11 10.68 -7.57
C GLY A 111 -12.72 11.25 -7.89
N ALA A 112 -11.80 11.28 -6.91
CA ALA A 112 -10.47 11.84 -7.11
C ALA A 112 -9.60 10.95 -7.99
N ARG A 113 -8.85 11.58 -8.91
CA ARG A 113 -7.93 10.88 -9.81
C ARG A 113 -6.61 10.51 -9.15
N VAL A 114 -6.23 11.23 -8.10
CA VAL A 114 -4.98 11.07 -7.36
C VAL A 114 -5.28 11.33 -5.90
N HIS A 115 -4.89 10.42 -5.01
CA HIS A 115 -5.07 10.55 -3.56
C HIS A 115 -3.75 10.79 -2.82
N LEU A 116 -2.64 10.43 -3.44
CA LEU A 116 -1.30 10.64 -2.92
C LEU A 116 -0.33 10.84 -4.09
N THR A 117 0.50 11.87 -4.00
CA THR A 117 1.65 12.06 -4.89
C THR A 117 2.93 11.90 -4.08
N VAL A 118 3.81 11.00 -4.52
CA VAL A 118 5.16 10.81 -3.96
C VAL A 118 6.15 11.53 -4.86
N ILE A 119 6.98 12.41 -4.28
CA ILE A 119 7.83 13.33 -5.04
C ILE A 119 9.28 13.15 -4.63
N TRP A 120 10.13 12.81 -5.59
CA TRP A 120 11.58 12.82 -5.43
C TRP A 120 12.18 14.05 -6.12
N GLU A 121 13.02 14.80 -5.40
CA GLU A 121 13.79 15.95 -5.92
C GLU A 121 15.00 15.50 -6.76
N ALA A 122 14.76 14.54 -7.66
CA ALA A 122 15.75 13.97 -8.55
C ALA A 122 15.14 13.79 -9.95
N ASP A 123 15.97 13.89 -10.98
CA ASP A 123 15.60 13.60 -12.35
C ASP A 123 16.16 12.24 -12.76
N PRO A 124 15.31 11.23 -13.02
CA PRO A 124 15.78 9.96 -13.51
C PRO A 124 16.34 10.11 -14.92
N PRO A 125 17.43 9.40 -15.25
CA PRO A 125 17.79 9.10 -16.62
C PRO A 125 16.57 8.55 -17.39
N GLU A 126 16.47 8.87 -18.69
CA GLU A 126 15.30 8.51 -19.51
C GLU A 126 14.99 7.00 -19.47
N ALA A 127 16.03 6.16 -19.50
CA ALA A 127 15.86 4.70 -19.39
C ALA A 127 15.20 4.29 -18.06
N HIS A 128 15.59 4.92 -16.95
CA HIS A 128 14.98 4.66 -15.64
C HIS A 128 13.56 5.20 -15.55
N ARG A 129 13.28 6.36 -16.15
CA ARG A 129 11.91 6.92 -16.22
C ARG A 129 10.95 5.96 -16.91
N VAL A 130 11.34 5.41 -18.06
CA VAL A 130 10.52 4.45 -18.82
C VAL A 130 10.30 3.16 -18.03
N ALA A 131 11.35 2.63 -17.40
CA ALA A 131 11.26 1.42 -16.58
C ALA A 131 10.35 1.63 -15.35
N LEU A 132 10.49 2.76 -14.65
CA LEU A 132 9.65 3.11 -13.50
C LEU A 132 8.19 3.34 -13.89
N ASP A 133 7.90 3.96 -15.04
CA ASP A 133 6.51 4.13 -15.51
C ASP A 133 5.86 2.77 -15.81
N SER A 134 6.57 1.86 -16.51
CA SER A 134 6.12 0.49 -16.75
C SER A 134 5.84 -0.24 -15.43
N LEU A 135 6.78 -0.18 -14.49
CA LEU A 135 6.66 -0.85 -13.20
C LEU A 135 5.52 -0.28 -12.35
N ALA A 136 5.36 1.05 -12.30
CA ALA A 136 4.30 1.73 -11.58
C ALA A 136 2.91 1.33 -12.13
N ARG A 137 2.75 1.25 -13.45
CA ARG A 137 1.49 0.80 -14.08
C ARG A 137 1.12 -0.65 -13.75
N ARG A 138 2.10 -1.51 -13.52
CA ARG A 138 1.87 -2.92 -13.13
C ARG A 138 1.62 -3.07 -11.62
N THR A 139 2.02 -2.10 -10.81
CA THR A 139 1.83 -2.14 -9.36
C THR A 139 0.37 -1.90 -9.01
N SER A 140 -0.32 -2.96 -8.57
CA SER A 140 -1.76 -2.95 -8.31
C SER A 140 -2.14 -2.74 -6.85
N HIS A 141 -1.19 -2.85 -5.93
CA HIS A 141 -1.42 -2.69 -4.49
C HIS A 141 -0.18 -2.15 -3.78
N ILE A 142 -0.38 -1.44 -2.66
CA ILE A 142 0.70 -0.90 -1.81
C ILE A 142 0.80 -1.71 -0.51
N GLY A 143 0.60 -3.03 -0.66
CA GLY A 143 0.44 -3.96 0.46
C GLY A 143 -0.94 -3.87 1.10
N HIS A 144 -1.24 -4.86 1.95
CA HIS A 144 -2.38 -4.83 2.85
C HIS A 144 -1.87 -4.97 4.29
N SER A 145 -2.65 -4.49 5.27
CA SER A 145 -2.43 -4.83 6.68
C SER A 145 -2.58 -6.34 6.84
N ALA A 146 -1.50 -7.02 7.22
CA ALA A 146 -1.44 -8.48 7.40
C ALA A 146 -2.56 -9.03 8.29
#